data_AF-A0A3D0WUD7-F1
#
_entry.id   AF-A0A3D0WUD7-F1
#
_cell.length_a   1.000
_cell.length_b   1.000
_cell.length_c   1.000
_cell.angle_alpha   90.00
_cell.angle_beta   90.00
_cell.angle_gamma   90.00
#
_symmetry.space_group_name_H-M   'P 1'
#
loop_
_entity.id
_entity.type
_entity.pdbx_description
1 polymer ?
#
loop_
_entity_poly.entity_id
_entity_poly.type
_entity_poly.pdbx_seq_one_letter_code
_entity_poly.pdbx_strand_id
1 'polypeptide(L)'
;MKRKISKALTDWKNNPKRMPLIVNGARQVGKTYIINQFGREHYSDVLYLNLEIEEQFCLFLETEISPRKIVQYLEAVKGIKVVAGSTLIFFDEIQVSERAITSLKYFCEDAPEHHIIAAGSLLGIALNRDKYSFPVGKVQQINMFPLDFEEYLWAMDRALLSKEIEEHFVSNEAMSEALHAVALDYYRQYMIVGGMPA
;
A
#
# COMPACT_ATOMS: atom_id res chain seq x y z
N MET A 1 -11.30 6.67 -2.83
CA MET A 1 -10.93 7.58 -1.71
C MET A 1 -9.67 8.35 -2.08
N LYS A 2 -9.62 9.69 -1.94
CA LYS A 2 -8.41 10.47 -2.25
C LYS A 2 -7.41 10.37 -1.09
N ARG A 3 -6.18 9.94 -1.38
CA ARG A 3 -5.08 9.85 -0.41
C ARG A 3 -3.77 10.38 -0.99
N LYS A 4 -2.93 10.97 -0.15
CA LYS A 4 -1.58 11.43 -0.49
C LYS A 4 -0.70 10.27 -0.97
N ILE A 5 -0.88 9.08 -0.40
CA ILE A 5 -0.14 7.87 -0.78
C ILE A 5 -0.35 7.46 -2.25
N SER A 6 -1.47 7.84 -2.88
CA SER A 6 -1.73 7.56 -4.30
C SER A 6 -0.65 8.14 -5.21
N LYS A 7 -0.11 9.32 -4.87
CA LYS A 7 1.02 9.91 -5.58
C LYS A 7 2.26 9.04 -5.46
N ALA A 8 2.59 8.57 -4.26
CA ALA A 8 3.73 7.68 -4.03
C ALA A 8 3.62 6.35 -4.80
N LEU A 9 2.41 5.78 -4.91
CA LEU A 9 2.16 4.58 -5.73
C LEU A 9 2.38 4.85 -7.23
N THR A 10 1.93 6.01 -7.70
CA THR A 10 2.13 6.45 -9.09
C THR A 10 3.60 6.68 -9.40
N ASP A 11 4.30 7.39 -8.52
CA ASP A 11 5.74 7.66 -8.63
C ASP A 11 6.54 6.34 -8.61
N TRP A 12 6.14 5.37 -7.77
CA TRP A 12 6.71 4.04 -7.75
C TRP A 12 6.54 3.30 -9.09
N LYS A 13 5.33 3.27 -9.67
CA LYS A 13 5.06 2.61 -10.96
C LYS A 13 5.91 3.18 -12.08
N ASN A 14 6.05 4.51 -12.11
CA ASN A 14 6.75 5.23 -13.17
C ASN A 14 8.28 5.17 -13.03
N ASN A 15 8.80 4.64 -11.93
CA ASN A 15 10.23 4.53 -11.72
C ASN A 15 10.82 3.35 -12.54
N PRO A 16 11.74 3.58 -13.48
CA PRO A 16 12.35 2.52 -14.28
C PRO A 16 13.26 1.59 -13.45
N LYS A 17 13.69 2.02 -12.25
CA LYS A 17 14.46 1.25 -11.28
C LYS A 17 13.60 0.85 -10.07
N ARG A 18 12.28 0.73 -10.25
CA ARG A 18 11.37 0.28 -9.19
C ARG A 18 11.86 -1.06 -8.62
N MET A 19 11.68 -1.22 -7.32
CA MET A 19 11.78 -2.52 -6.66
C MET A 19 10.37 -2.94 -6.22
N PRO A 20 10.13 -4.20 -5.87
CA PRO A 20 8.89 -4.59 -5.21
C PRO A 20 8.60 -3.66 -4.03
N LEU A 21 7.36 -3.18 -3.94
CA LEU A 21 6.95 -2.20 -2.95
C LEU A 21 6.24 -2.88 -1.79
N ILE A 22 6.67 -2.58 -0.58
CA ILE A 22 5.98 -2.99 0.64
C ILE A 22 5.25 -1.77 1.22
N VAL A 23 3.93 -1.88 1.33
CA VAL A 23 3.06 -0.92 2.01
C VAL A 23 2.81 -1.42 3.44
N ASN A 24 3.53 -0.82 4.38
CA ASN A 24 3.43 -1.11 5.80
C ASN A 24 2.38 -0.21 6.44
N GLY A 25 1.61 -0.72 7.40
CA GLY A 25 0.71 0.12 8.17
C GLY A 25 -0.09 -0.68 9.19
N ALA A 26 -0.73 0.00 10.12
CA ALA A 26 -1.65 -0.65 11.05
C ALA A 26 -2.80 -1.35 10.30
N ARG A 27 -3.47 -2.29 10.96
CA ARG A 27 -4.72 -2.86 10.42
C ARG A 27 -5.75 -1.74 10.24
N GLN A 28 -6.66 -1.91 9.28
CA GLN A 28 -7.79 -0.99 9.03
C GLN A 28 -7.42 0.44 8.57
N VAL A 29 -6.16 0.70 8.18
CA VAL A 29 -5.79 2.02 7.60
C VAL A 29 -6.12 2.15 6.11
N GLY A 30 -6.73 1.15 5.47
CA GLY A 30 -7.15 1.20 4.07
C GLY A 30 -6.10 0.74 3.03
N LYS A 31 -5.08 -0.04 3.44
CA LYS A 31 -4.01 -0.54 2.54
C LYS A 31 -4.56 -1.31 1.33
N THR A 32 -5.33 -2.37 1.60
CA THR A 32 -5.95 -3.21 0.57
C THR A 32 -6.81 -2.41 -0.38
N TYR A 33 -7.60 -1.47 0.15
CA TYR A 33 -8.47 -0.61 -0.64
C TYR A 33 -7.67 0.28 -1.60
N ILE A 34 -6.68 1.02 -1.09
CA ILE A 34 -5.94 1.99 -1.93
C ILE A 34 -5.10 1.28 -3.00
N ILE A 35 -4.52 0.13 -2.69
CA ILE A 35 -3.70 -0.64 -3.64
C ILE A 35 -4.59 -1.26 -4.73
N ASN A 36 -5.76 -1.79 -4.38
CA ASN A 36 -6.73 -2.30 -5.35
C ASN A 36 -7.28 -1.17 -6.24
N GLN A 37 -7.62 -0.02 -5.67
CA GLN A 37 -8.04 1.15 -6.44
C GLN A 37 -6.95 1.57 -7.43
N PHE A 38 -5.72 1.74 -6.95
CA PHE A 38 -4.55 2.04 -7.78
C PHE A 38 -4.33 1.00 -8.89
N GLY A 39 -4.45 -0.29 -8.55
CA GLY A 39 -4.35 -1.39 -9.51
C GLY A 39 -5.34 -1.24 -10.66
N ARG A 40 -6.61 -0.99 -10.35
CA ARG A 40 -7.69 -0.80 -11.35
C ARG A 40 -7.50 0.44 -12.22
N GLU A 41 -6.94 1.51 -11.67
CA GLU A 41 -6.74 2.77 -12.38
C GLU A 41 -5.51 2.74 -13.31
N HIS A 42 -4.51 1.92 -13.00
CA HIS A 42 -3.20 1.98 -13.65
C HIS A 42 -2.77 0.70 -14.38
N TYR A 43 -3.47 -0.41 -14.23
CA TYR A 43 -3.12 -1.70 -14.84
C TYR A 43 -4.31 -2.28 -15.59
N SER A 44 -4.03 -3.13 -16.59
CA SER A 44 -5.08 -3.88 -17.28
C SER A 44 -5.67 -4.96 -16.38
N ASP A 45 -4.81 -5.59 -15.58
CA ASP A 45 -5.20 -6.66 -14.66
C ASP A 45 -4.54 -6.49 -13.29
N VAL A 46 -5.24 -6.93 -12.26
CA VAL A 46 -4.74 -7.00 -10.89
C VAL A 46 -4.87 -8.43 -10.40
N LEU A 47 -3.74 -9.08 -10.16
CA LEU A 47 -3.66 -10.38 -9.52
C LEU A 47 -3.60 -10.18 -8.00
N TYR A 48 -4.77 -10.12 -7.37
CA TYR A 48 -4.92 -9.98 -5.93
C TYR A 48 -4.80 -11.34 -5.22
N LEU A 49 -3.95 -11.40 -4.19
CA LEU A 49 -3.68 -12.60 -3.41
C LEU A 49 -3.68 -12.24 -1.92
N ASN A 50 -4.71 -12.67 -1.19
CA ASN A 50 -4.73 -12.56 0.27
C ASN A 50 -4.09 -13.81 0.88
N LEU A 51 -2.87 -13.68 1.41
CA LEU A 51 -2.11 -14.83 1.90
C LEU A 51 -2.74 -15.53 3.12
N GLU A 52 -3.66 -14.90 3.84
CA GLU A 52 -4.42 -15.57 4.92
C GLU A 52 -5.33 -16.68 4.40
N ILE A 53 -5.79 -16.60 3.15
CA ILE A 53 -6.72 -17.57 2.56
C ILE A 53 -6.10 -18.38 1.40
N GLU A 54 -4.92 -17.98 0.91
CA GLU A 54 -4.20 -18.67 -0.17
C GLU A 54 -3.24 -19.75 0.37
N GLU A 55 -3.76 -20.68 1.20
CA GLU A 55 -2.95 -21.69 1.91
C GLU A 55 -2.06 -22.53 0.96
N GLN A 56 -2.60 -22.94 -0.19
CA GLN A 56 -1.86 -23.74 -1.18
C GLN A 56 -0.71 -22.97 -1.81
N PHE A 57 -0.87 -21.66 -2.02
CA PHE A 57 0.19 -20.82 -2.53
C PHE A 57 1.28 -20.62 -1.47
N CYS A 58 0.90 -20.41 -0.21
CA CYS A 58 1.85 -20.34 0.90
C CYS A 58 2.67 -21.64 1.04
N LEU A 59 2.03 -22.81 0.93
CA LEU A 59 2.72 -24.11 0.91
C LEU A 59 3.68 -24.25 -0.26
N PHE A 60 3.28 -23.79 -1.46
CA PHE A 60 4.14 -23.80 -2.63
C PHE A 60 5.43 -22.97 -2.39
N LEU A 61 5.29 -21.79 -1.78
CA LEU A 61 6.41 -20.88 -1.49
C LEU A 61 7.45 -21.45 -0.50
N GLU A 62 7.08 -22.43 0.34
CA GLU A 62 8.04 -23.12 1.21
C GLU A 62 9.13 -23.84 0.40
N THR A 63 8.79 -24.37 -0.77
CA THR A 63 9.71 -25.15 -1.61
C THR A 63 10.25 -24.38 -2.81
N GLU A 64 9.57 -23.31 -3.25
CA GLU A 64 9.88 -22.61 -4.49
C GLU A 64 9.76 -21.09 -4.33
N ILE A 65 10.79 -20.36 -4.74
CA ILE A 65 10.87 -18.89 -4.64
C ILE A 65 11.30 -18.21 -5.95
N SER A 66 11.53 -18.99 -7.00
CA SER A 66 11.86 -18.48 -8.33
C SER A 66 10.68 -17.67 -8.88
N PRO A 67 10.89 -16.41 -9.28
CA PRO A 67 9.87 -15.56 -9.89
C PRO A 67 9.12 -16.23 -11.03
N ARG A 68 9.86 -16.92 -11.92
CA ARG A 68 9.28 -17.64 -13.06
C ARG A 68 8.30 -18.72 -12.61
N LYS A 69 8.66 -19.52 -11.60
CA LYS A 69 7.82 -20.62 -11.11
C LYS A 69 6.61 -20.12 -10.33
N ILE A 70 6.80 -19.05 -9.55
CA ILE A 70 5.70 -18.34 -8.87
C ILE A 70 4.70 -17.82 -9.90
N VAL A 71 5.16 -17.09 -10.91
CA VAL A 71 4.27 -16.56 -11.96
C VAL A 71 3.55 -17.68 -12.68
N GLN A 72 4.24 -18.75 -13.10
CA GLN A 72 3.62 -19.90 -13.74
C GLN A 72 2.53 -20.56 -12.87
N TYR A 73 2.79 -20.73 -11.57
CA TYR A 73 1.80 -21.25 -10.64
C TYR A 73 0.58 -20.34 -10.56
N LEU A 74 0.80 -19.04 -10.40
CA LEU A 74 -0.25 -18.05 -10.28
C LEU A 74 -1.12 -17.96 -11.53
N GLU A 75 -0.50 -17.97 -12.72
CA GLU A 75 -1.22 -17.98 -14.00
C GLU A 75 -2.10 -19.23 -14.13
N ALA A 76 -1.57 -20.40 -13.76
CA ALA A 76 -2.29 -21.67 -13.84
C ALA A 76 -3.47 -21.76 -12.87
N VAL A 77 -3.30 -21.28 -11.63
CA VAL A 77 -4.33 -21.36 -10.59
C VAL A 77 -5.41 -20.29 -10.76
N LYS A 78 -5.02 -19.07 -11.14
CA LYS A 78 -5.95 -17.94 -11.26
C LYS A 78 -6.55 -17.79 -12.66
N GLY A 79 -5.99 -18.46 -13.67
CA GLY A 79 -6.43 -18.36 -15.06
C GLY A 79 -6.19 -16.97 -15.68
N ILE A 80 -5.30 -16.17 -15.09
CA ILE A 80 -4.95 -14.83 -15.54
C ILE A 80 -3.51 -14.87 -16.05
N LYS A 81 -3.28 -14.42 -17.28
CA LYS A 81 -1.92 -14.27 -17.82
C LYS A 81 -1.27 -13.04 -17.20
N VAL A 82 -0.08 -13.21 -16.62
CA VAL A 82 0.68 -12.11 -16.01
C VAL A 82 1.52 -11.45 -17.10
N VAL A 83 1.06 -10.29 -17.56
CA VAL A 83 1.77 -9.48 -18.56
C VAL A 83 2.65 -8.46 -17.84
N ALA A 84 3.96 -8.58 -18.03
CA ALA A 84 4.93 -7.64 -17.47
C ALA A 84 4.57 -6.18 -17.82
N GLY A 85 4.65 -5.29 -16.83
CA GLY A 85 4.24 -3.89 -16.97
C GLY A 85 2.73 -3.60 -17.02
N SER A 86 1.89 -4.59 -17.34
CA SER A 86 0.44 -4.40 -17.54
C SER A 86 -0.41 -5.08 -16.46
N THR A 87 0.14 -6.07 -15.75
CA THR A 87 -0.49 -6.74 -14.62
C THR A 87 0.21 -6.34 -13.32
N LEU A 88 -0.57 -5.93 -12.32
CA LEU A 88 -0.09 -5.74 -10.95
C LEU A 88 -0.28 -7.03 -10.16
N ILE A 89 0.79 -7.56 -9.57
CA ILE A 89 0.71 -8.63 -8.56
C ILE A 89 0.62 -7.98 -7.19
N PHE A 90 -0.46 -8.27 -6.46
CA PHE A 90 -0.68 -7.73 -5.13
C PHE A 90 -0.74 -8.85 -4.09
N PHE A 91 0.31 -8.96 -3.27
CA PHE A 91 0.34 -9.82 -2.08
C PHE A 91 -0.18 -9.07 -0.86
N ASP A 92 -1.38 -9.43 -0.39
CA ASP A 92 -1.98 -8.87 0.81
C ASP A 92 -1.71 -9.75 2.03
N GLU A 93 -1.66 -9.12 3.20
CA GLU A 93 -1.26 -9.74 4.47
C GLU A 93 0.07 -10.53 4.36
N ILE A 94 1.08 -9.93 3.72
CA ILE A 94 2.34 -10.61 3.38
C ILE A 94 3.09 -11.18 4.59
N GLN A 95 2.85 -10.66 5.81
CA GLN A 95 3.44 -11.21 7.04
C GLN A 95 3.04 -12.67 7.32
N VAL A 96 1.99 -13.17 6.69
CA VAL A 96 1.54 -14.58 6.82
C VAL A 96 2.58 -15.54 6.22
N SER A 97 3.35 -15.10 5.23
CA SER A 97 4.37 -15.93 4.57
C SER A 97 5.71 -15.22 4.52
N GLU A 98 6.64 -15.62 5.39
CA GLU A 98 8.03 -15.15 5.37
C GLU A 98 8.72 -15.50 4.03
N ARG A 99 8.30 -16.62 3.40
CA ARG A 99 8.76 -17.02 2.06
C ARG A 99 8.25 -16.09 0.97
N ALA A 100 7.03 -15.58 1.05
CA ALA A 100 6.54 -14.54 0.14
C ALA A 100 7.39 -13.27 0.25
N ILE A 101 7.72 -12.82 1.47
CA ILE A 101 8.61 -11.68 1.69
C ILE A 101 10.00 -11.95 1.08
N THR A 102 10.54 -13.14 1.30
CA THR A 102 11.83 -13.55 0.74
C THR A 102 11.82 -13.55 -0.79
N SER A 103 10.71 -13.99 -1.41
CA SER A 103 10.57 -14.03 -2.86
C SER A 103 10.70 -12.66 -3.54
N LEU A 104 10.35 -11.58 -2.82
CA LEU A 104 10.45 -10.21 -3.33
C LEU A 104 11.89 -9.86 -3.75
N LYS A 105 12.90 -10.39 -3.04
CA LYS A 105 14.31 -10.23 -3.45
C LYS A 105 14.53 -10.73 -4.87
N TYR A 106 14.08 -11.94 -5.16
CA TYR A 106 14.29 -12.58 -6.45
C TYR A 106 13.49 -11.90 -7.55
N PHE A 107 12.29 -11.40 -7.25
CA PHE A 107 11.58 -10.54 -8.20
C PHE A 107 12.32 -9.25 -8.51
N CYS A 108 13.00 -8.65 -7.52
CA CYS A 108 13.84 -7.48 -7.78
C CYS A 108 15.09 -7.80 -8.63
N GLU A 109 15.69 -8.98 -8.44
CA GLU A 109 16.97 -9.34 -9.07
C GLU A 109 16.79 -9.99 -10.45
N ASP A 110 15.87 -10.95 -10.55
CA ASP A 110 15.76 -11.85 -11.69
C ASP A 110 14.57 -11.53 -12.61
N ALA A 111 13.56 -10.81 -12.12
CA ALA A 111 12.35 -10.50 -12.88
C ALA A 111 11.76 -9.09 -12.57
N PRO A 112 12.55 -8.02 -12.66
CA PRO A 112 12.13 -6.66 -12.29
C PRO A 112 11.01 -6.10 -13.18
N GLU A 113 10.75 -6.72 -14.33
CA GLU A 113 9.66 -6.38 -15.25
C GLU A 113 8.26 -6.61 -14.65
N HIS A 114 8.14 -7.45 -13.61
CA HIS A 114 6.89 -7.65 -12.89
C HIS A 114 6.65 -6.52 -11.88
N HIS A 115 5.45 -5.98 -11.86
CA HIS A 115 5.05 -4.93 -10.92
C HIS A 115 4.42 -5.59 -9.70
N ILE A 116 5.09 -5.47 -8.56
CA ILE A 116 4.70 -6.16 -7.32
C ILE A 116 4.52 -5.16 -6.21
N ILE A 117 3.33 -5.19 -5.61
CA ILE A 117 3.05 -4.54 -4.34
C ILE A 117 2.73 -5.62 -3.31
N ALA A 118 3.27 -5.47 -2.11
CA ALA A 118 2.92 -6.24 -0.95
C ALA A 118 2.36 -5.32 0.12
N ALA A 119 1.31 -5.73 0.82
CA ALA A 119 0.81 -5.03 1.99
C ALA A 119 0.92 -5.91 3.22
N GLY A 120 1.28 -5.31 4.34
CA GLY A 120 1.40 -6.04 5.60
C GLY A 120 1.27 -5.14 6.81
N SER A 121 0.91 -5.76 7.92
CA SER A 121 0.83 -5.11 9.22
C SER A 121 2.00 -5.57 10.08
N LEU A 122 2.65 -4.63 10.79
CA LEU A 122 3.68 -4.93 11.80
C LEU A 122 4.89 -5.74 11.30
N LEU A 123 5.28 -5.61 10.03
CA LEU A 123 6.40 -6.39 9.45
C LEU A 123 7.71 -6.26 10.23
N GLY A 124 7.98 -5.11 10.86
CA GLY A 124 9.18 -4.91 11.68
C GLY A 124 9.24 -5.75 12.97
N ILE A 125 8.09 -6.26 13.42
CA ILE A 125 7.93 -7.06 14.66
C ILE A 125 7.62 -8.54 14.32
N ALA A 126 6.84 -8.78 13.26
CA ALA A 126 6.32 -10.09 12.91
C ALA A 126 7.36 -11.06 12.31
N LEU A 127 8.53 -10.56 11.90
CA LEU A 127 9.55 -11.37 11.23
C LEU A 127 10.48 -12.04 12.22
N ASN A 128 10.54 -13.37 12.19
CA ASN A 128 11.56 -14.12 12.91
C ASN A 128 12.91 -13.94 12.24
N ARG A 129 13.70 -12.99 12.77
CA ARG A 129 15.06 -12.68 12.28
C ARG A 129 16.02 -13.87 12.30
N ASP A 130 15.71 -14.90 13.08
CA ASP A 130 16.56 -16.09 13.24
C ASP A 130 16.37 -17.12 12.11
N LYS A 131 15.26 -17.08 11.38
CA LYS A 131 14.96 -18.05 10.30
C LYS A 131 15.06 -17.46 8.90
N TYR A 132 14.69 -16.18 8.72
CA TYR A 132 14.66 -15.56 7.40
C TYR A 132 15.16 -14.11 7.45
N SER A 133 15.93 -13.74 6.42
CA SER A 133 16.41 -12.37 6.26
C SER A 133 15.39 -11.54 5.49
N PHE A 134 14.99 -10.42 6.10
CA PHE A 134 14.23 -9.42 5.37
C PHE A 134 15.08 -8.90 4.19
N PRO A 135 14.50 -8.70 2.98
CA PRO A 135 15.26 -8.38 1.76
C PRO A 135 15.72 -6.91 1.72
N VAL A 136 16.56 -6.53 2.68
CA VAL A 136 17.11 -5.17 2.81
C VAL A 136 17.84 -4.78 1.52
N GLY A 137 17.50 -3.60 0.97
CA GLY A 137 18.09 -3.08 -0.26
C GLY A 137 17.55 -3.69 -1.55
N LYS A 138 16.54 -4.56 -1.48
CA LYS A 138 15.88 -5.20 -2.64
C LYS A 138 14.37 -4.98 -2.68
N VAL A 139 13.86 -4.16 -1.77
CA VAL A 139 12.46 -3.74 -1.71
C VAL A 139 12.41 -2.25 -1.38
N GLN A 140 11.38 -1.57 -1.90
CA GLN A 140 11.00 -0.24 -1.44
C GLN A 140 9.96 -0.38 -0.33
N GLN A 141 9.96 0.53 0.62
CA GLN A 141 8.97 0.54 1.69
C GLN A 141 8.30 1.90 1.78
N ILE A 142 6.98 1.89 1.97
CA ILE A 142 6.22 3.07 2.35
C ILE A 142 5.35 2.73 3.56
N ASN A 143 5.24 3.67 4.49
CA ASN A 143 4.35 3.56 5.63
C ASN A 143 3.04 4.30 5.33
N MET A 144 1.94 3.59 5.51
CA MET A 144 0.59 4.08 5.40
C MET A 144 0.00 4.20 6.80
N PHE A 145 -0.39 5.42 7.13
CA PHE A 145 -1.01 5.77 8.40
C PHE A 145 -2.54 5.91 8.22
N PRO A 146 -3.31 6.03 9.32
CA PRO A 146 -4.65 6.60 9.25
C PRO A 146 -4.64 7.93 8.48
N LEU A 147 -5.82 8.39 8.06
CA LEU A 147 -5.94 9.70 7.44
C LEU A 147 -5.35 10.76 8.37
N ASP A 148 -4.51 11.64 7.83
CA ASP A 148 -4.24 12.88 8.53
C ASP A 148 -5.45 13.81 8.46
N PHE A 149 -5.41 14.94 9.17
CA PHE A 149 -6.57 15.83 9.25
C PHE A 149 -6.97 16.40 7.87
N GLU A 150 -6.01 16.64 6.98
CA GLU A 150 -6.28 17.12 5.63
C GLU A 150 -6.95 16.02 4.78
N GLU A 151 -6.41 14.80 4.80
CA GLU A 151 -7.03 13.64 4.13
C GLU A 151 -8.43 13.35 4.68
N TYR A 152 -8.65 13.56 5.99
CA TYR A 152 -9.96 13.47 6.63
C TYR A 152 -10.92 14.54 6.09
N LEU A 153 -10.50 15.80 5.98
CA LEU A 153 -11.32 16.87 5.41
C LEU A 153 -11.66 16.58 3.94
N TRP A 154 -10.76 15.98 3.18
CA TRP A 154 -11.07 15.54 1.82
C TRP A 154 -12.14 14.45 1.80
N ALA A 155 -12.07 13.48 2.72
CA ALA A 155 -13.06 12.42 2.84
C ALA A 155 -14.45 12.93 3.28
N MET A 156 -14.50 14.08 3.98
CA MET A 156 -15.74 14.74 4.41
C MET A 156 -16.30 15.76 3.40
N ASP A 157 -15.79 15.77 2.16
CA ASP A 157 -16.13 16.78 1.13
C ASP A 157 -15.92 18.22 1.64
N ARG A 158 -14.79 18.44 2.33
CA ARG A 158 -14.35 19.73 2.89
C ARG A 158 -12.97 20.13 2.39
N ALA A 159 -12.65 19.81 1.13
CA ALA A 159 -11.39 20.20 0.52
C ALA A 159 -11.15 21.72 0.50
N LEU A 160 -12.22 22.53 0.37
CA LEU A 160 -12.10 23.99 0.45
C LEU A 160 -11.66 24.46 1.85
N LEU A 161 -12.23 23.89 2.92
CA LEU A 161 -11.83 24.20 4.29
C LEU A 161 -10.36 23.80 4.54
N SER A 162 -9.93 22.65 4.02
CA SER A 162 -8.53 22.25 4.09
C SER A 162 -7.60 23.27 3.44
N LYS A 163 -8.01 23.81 2.28
CA LYS A 163 -7.24 24.81 1.55
C LYS A 163 -7.17 26.15 2.30
N GLU A 164 -8.28 26.61 2.87
CA GLU A 164 -8.30 27.80 3.73
C GLU A 164 -7.36 27.66 4.93
N ILE A 165 -7.36 26.48 5.58
CA ILE A 165 -6.46 26.20 6.71
C ILE A 165 -4.99 26.28 6.26
N GLU A 166 -4.65 25.69 5.11
CA GLU A 166 -3.30 25.73 4.54
C GLU A 166 -2.88 27.17 4.18
N GLU A 167 -3.73 27.92 3.50
CA GLU A 167 -3.44 29.30 3.08
C GLU A 167 -3.15 30.20 4.29
N HIS A 168 -3.98 30.13 5.33
CA HIS A 168 -3.79 30.88 6.56
C HIS A 168 -2.54 30.43 7.36
N PHE A 169 -2.23 29.13 7.34
CA PHE A 169 -0.99 28.62 7.95
C PHE A 169 0.26 29.16 7.23
N VAL A 170 0.24 29.20 5.89
CA VAL A 170 1.36 29.68 5.07
C VAL A 170 1.51 31.21 5.14
N SER A 171 0.41 31.96 5.08
CA SER A 171 0.44 33.43 5.16
C SER A 171 0.72 33.94 6.57
N ASN A 172 0.57 33.08 7.59
CA ASN A 172 0.65 33.43 9.01
C ASN A 172 -0.37 34.52 9.39
N GLU A 173 -1.55 34.48 8.76
CA GLU A 173 -2.67 35.37 9.03
C GLU A 173 -3.76 34.64 9.81
N ALA A 174 -4.38 35.32 10.77
CA ALA A 174 -5.46 34.75 11.55
C ALA A 174 -6.70 34.49 10.68
N MET A 175 -7.29 33.30 10.81
CA MET A 175 -8.64 33.04 10.31
C MET A 175 -9.67 33.88 11.07
N SER A 176 -10.78 34.21 10.42
CA SER A 176 -11.94 34.74 11.16
C SER A 176 -12.40 33.76 12.25
N GLU A 177 -12.88 34.28 13.38
CA GLU A 177 -13.32 33.44 14.51
C GLU A 177 -14.40 32.43 14.10
N ALA A 178 -15.32 32.84 13.23
CA ALA A 178 -16.39 31.97 12.71
C ALA A 178 -15.84 30.81 11.88
N LEU A 179 -14.89 31.07 10.96
CA LEU A 179 -14.26 30.02 10.16
C LEU A 179 -13.40 29.10 11.02
N HIS A 180 -12.66 29.66 11.98
CA HIS A 180 -11.84 28.89 12.91
C HIS A 180 -12.69 27.94 13.76
N ALA A 181 -13.86 28.38 14.23
CA ALA A 181 -14.79 27.53 14.97
C ALA A 181 -15.25 26.31 14.14
N VAL A 182 -15.55 26.49 12.85
CA VAL A 182 -15.91 25.39 11.95
C VAL A 182 -14.74 24.41 11.79
N ALA A 183 -13.51 24.91 11.60
CA ALA A 183 -12.32 24.06 11.51
C ALA A 183 -12.10 23.24 12.80
N LEU A 184 -12.28 23.86 13.97
CA LEU A 184 -12.17 23.19 15.26
C LEU A 184 -13.23 22.10 15.46
N ASP A 185 -14.46 22.28 14.97
CA ASP A 185 -15.49 21.25 15.07
C ASP A 185 -15.13 20.01 14.26
N TYR A 186 -14.63 20.17 13.04
CA TYR A 186 -14.10 19.05 12.26
C TYR A 186 -12.88 18.41 12.93
N TYR A 187 -11.99 19.22 13.50
CA TYR A 187 -10.82 18.71 14.22
C TYR A 187 -11.23 17.86 15.44
N ARG A 188 -12.23 18.31 16.22
CA ARG A 188 -12.77 17.53 17.34
C ARG A 188 -13.36 16.20 16.88
N GLN A 189 -14.11 16.19 15.78
CA GLN A 189 -14.63 14.94 15.19
C GLN A 189 -13.49 14.03 14.74
N TYR A 190 -12.48 14.57 14.07
CA TYR A 190 -11.29 13.83 13.66
C TYR A 190 -10.57 13.19 14.86
N MET A 191 -10.42 13.91 15.97
CA MET A 191 -9.82 13.39 17.20
C MET A 191 -10.60 12.21 17.80
N ILE A 192 -11.92 12.13 17.56
CA ILE A 192 -12.75 11.01 18.00
C ILE A 192 -12.61 9.81 17.06
N VAL A 193 -12.60 10.05 15.74
CA VAL A 193 -12.55 8.98 14.72
C VAL A 193 -11.13 8.45 14.49
N GLY A 194 -10.09 9.24 14.80
CA GLY A 194 -8.68 8.86 14.68
C GLY A 194 -8.19 8.67 13.24
N GLY A 195 -8.92 9.22 12.26
CA GLY A 195 -8.56 9.10 10.84
C GLY A 195 -8.76 7.69 10.26
N MET A 196 -9.50 6.80 10.92
CA MET A 196 -9.82 5.48 10.36
C MET A 196 -10.77 5.65 9.16
N PRO A 197 -10.41 5.17 7.96
CA PRO A 197 -11.35 5.13 6.84
C PRO A 197 -12.47 4.14 7.16
N ALA A 198 -13.72 4.63 7.21
CA ALA A 198 -14.93 3.82 7.30
C ALA A 198 -15.33 3.26 5.93
#